data_AF-A0A139D7C3-F1
#
_entry.id   AF-A0A139D7C3-F1
#
_cell.length_a   1.000
_cell.length_b   1.000
_cell.length_c   1.000
_cell.angle_alpha   90.00
_cell.angle_beta   90.00
_cell.angle_gamma   90.00
#
_symmetry.space_group_name_H-M   'P 1'
#
loop_
_entity.id
_entity.type
_entity.pdbx_description
1 polymer ?
#
loop_
_entity_poly.entity_id
_entity_poly.type
_entity_poly.pdbx_seq_one_letter_code
_entity_poly.pdbx_strand_id
1 'polypeptide(L)'
;EAVARREEEFIYYGQPDFGLEGLMTAKGRSEVTCGDWSKVEQALENVLKAVNHLDENGFHGPYALALSPSWYNQLFRRYEGTDMLQLEHLKRLCEVGVFKAEIEGAVLVDARAGRIIIGQDLMTGYSSNDGIHHQMFASESLVLRVEEPGAICTLQKKG
;
A
#
# COMPACT_ATOMS: atom_id res chain seq x y z
N GLU A 1 -5.97 12.28 -12.63
CA GLU A 1 -5.08 11.10 -12.75
C GLU A 1 -3.63 11.42 -12.41
N ALA A 2 -2.96 12.38 -13.06
CA ALA A 2 -1.55 12.67 -12.77
C ALA A 2 -1.28 13.04 -11.29
N VAL A 3 -2.15 13.85 -10.67
CA VAL A 3 -2.05 14.19 -9.24
C VAL A 3 -2.21 12.95 -8.36
N ALA A 4 -3.27 12.16 -8.55
CA ALA A 4 -3.51 10.93 -7.79
C ALA A 4 -2.36 9.90 -7.88
N ARG A 5 -1.76 9.70 -9.06
CA ARG A 5 -0.59 8.82 -9.19
C ARG A 5 0.61 9.34 -8.39
N ARG A 6 0.81 10.66 -8.40
CA ARG A 6 1.90 11.29 -7.67
C ARG A 6 1.67 11.22 -6.16
N GLU A 7 0.43 11.37 -5.72
CA GLU A 7 0.00 11.15 -4.33
C GLU A 7 0.30 9.71 -3.89
N GLU A 8 -0.11 8.69 -4.65
CA GLU A 8 0.18 7.29 -4.32
C GLU A 8 1.69 7.05 -4.20
N GLU A 9 2.48 7.52 -5.18
CA GLU A 9 3.93 7.41 -5.13
C GLU A 9 4.51 8.04 -3.85
N PHE A 10 4.00 9.21 -3.45
CA PHE A 10 4.42 9.90 -2.23
C PHE A 10 4.07 9.13 -0.96
N ILE A 11 2.88 8.52 -0.89
CA ILE A 11 2.43 7.74 0.26
C ILE A 11 3.22 6.42 0.37
N TYR A 12 3.41 5.71 -0.74
CA TYR A 12 4.06 4.41 -0.72
C TYR A 12 5.57 4.52 -0.66
N TYR A 13 6.19 5.42 -1.43
CA TYR A 13 7.66 5.48 -1.54
C TYR A 13 8.29 6.69 -0.85
N GLY A 14 7.50 7.69 -0.50
CA GLY A 14 7.98 8.92 0.12
C GLY A 14 8.62 9.87 -0.90
N GLN A 15 9.45 10.79 -0.39
CA GLN A 15 10.22 11.72 -1.21
C GLN A 15 11.61 11.95 -0.62
N PRO A 16 12.65 11.30 -1.17
CA PRO A 16 14.00 11.36 -0.64
C PRO A 16 14.58 12.78 -0.53
N ASP A 17 14.28 13.65 -1.50
CA ASP A 17 14.78 15.02 -1.54
C ASP A 17 14.31 15.87 -0.34
N PHE A 18 13.19 15.49 0.27
CA PHE A 18 12.64 16.12 1.47
C PHE A 18 12.83 15.28 2.74
N GLY A 19 13.53 14.14 2.65
CA GLY A 19 13.71 13.20 3.76
C GLY A 19 12.40 12.56 4.23
N LEU A 20 11.39 12.49 3.35
CA LEU A 20 10.08 11.93 3.67
C LEU A 20 10.06 10.44 3.34
N GLU A 21 9.70 9.63 4.32
CA GLU A 21 9.56 8.18 4.17
C GLU A 21 8.13 7.82 3.74
N GLY A 22 8.00 6.74 2.95
CA GLY A 22 6.73 6.14 2.56
C GLY A 22 6.54 4.77 3.22
N LEU A 23 5.36 4.17 3.06
CA LEU A 23 5.06 2.84 3.62
C LEU A 23 6.06 1.74 3.17
N MET A 24 6.56 1.82 1.94
CA MET A 24 7.52 0.89 1.36
C MET A 24 8.97 1.21 1.72
N THR A 25 9.26 2.42 2.24
CA THR A 25 10.62 2.92 2.47
C THR A 25 10.91 3.29 3.92
N ALA A 26 9.90 3.30 4.79
CA ALA A 26 10.01 3.60 6.22
C ALA A 26 11.07 2.75 6.91
N LYS A 27 11.94 3.40 7.69
CA LYS A 27 12.97 2.72 8.48
C LYS A 27 12.35 2.15 9.75
N GLY A 28 12.69 0.89 10.06
CA GLY A 28 12.13 0.18 11.21
C GLY A 28 10.84 -0.59 10.92
N ARG A 29 10.40 -0.63 9.65
CA ARG A 29 9.35 -1.56 9.21
C ARG A 29 9.84 -3.01 9.21
N SER A 30 8.92 -3.96 9.30
CA SER A 30 9.21 -5.37 9.07
C SER A 30 9.26 -5.69 7.57
N GLU A 31 10.05 -6.71 7.20
CA GLU A 31 10.19 -7.13 5.81
C GLU A 31 10.09 -8.66 5.70
N VAL A 32 9.20 -9.13 4.82
CA VAL A 32 9.01 -10.54 4.52
C VAL A 32 9.44 -10.80 3.08
N THR A 33 10.41 -11.69 2.90
CA THR A 33 10.77 -12.20 1.58
C THR A 33 9.77 -13.27 1.13
N CYS A 34 9.12 -13.01 0.01
CA CYS A 34 8.09 -13.87 -0.55
C CYS A 34 8.64 -14.91 -1.52
N GLY A 35 8.10 -16.13 -1.41
CA GLY A 35 8.16 -17.14 -2.46
C GLY A 35 7.27 -16.80 -3.67
N ASP A 36 7.15 -17.77 -4.58
CA ASP A 36 6.37 -17.61 -5.81
C ASP A 36 4.85 -17.71 -5.56
N TRP A 37 4.14 -16.60 -5.73
CA TRP A 37 2.67 -16.51 -5.60
C TRP A 37 1.92 -17.19 -6.75
N SER A 38 2.62 -17.74 -7.75
CA SER A 38 2.02 -18.67 -8.69
C SER A 38 1.54 -19.97 -8.00
N LYS A 39 2.07 -20.29 -6.82
CA LYS A 39 1.61 -21.40 -5.98
C LYS A 39 0.50 -20.93 -5.05
N VAL A 40 -0.61 -21.68 -5.05
CA VAL A 40 -1.87 -21.30 -4.38
C VAL A 40 -1.66 -20.96 -2.90
N GLU A 41 -0.89 -21.76 -2.17
CA GLU A 41 -0.73 -21.61 -0.72
C GLU A 41 0.23 -20.46 -0.33
N GLN A 42 1.15 -20.08 -1.23
CA GLN A 42 2.25 -19.20 -0.89
C GLN A 42 1.81 -17.77 -0.56
N ALA A 43 0.73 -17.28 -1.19
CA ALA A 43 0.23 -15.94 -0.93
C ALA A 43 -0.30 -15.81 0.50
N LEU A 44 -1.14 -16.74 0.94
CA LEU A 44 -1.69 -16.76 2.29
C LEU A 44 -0.58 -16.93 3.34
N GLU A 45 0.34 -17.88 3.13
CA GLU A 45 1.47 -18.09 4.05
C GLU A 45 2.31 -16.83 4.25
N ASN A 46 2.61 -16.11 3.17
CA ASN A 46 3.45 -14.92 3.27
C ASN A 46 2.72 -13.76 3.97
N VAL A 47 1.42 -13.61 3.73
CA VAL A 47 0.62 -12.61 4.46
C VAL A 47 0.48 -12.99 5.94
N LEU A 48 0.28 -14.26 6.27
CA LEU A 48 0.26 -14.73 7.67
C LEU A 48 1.61 -14.50 8.38
N LYS A 49 2.74 -14.69 7.68
CA LYS A 49 4.06 -14.31 8.22
C LYS A 49 4.16 -12.81 8.50
N ALA A 50 3.62 -11.98 7.61
CA ALA A 50 3.58 -10.53 7.83
C ALA A 50 2.68 -10.16 9.02
N VAL A 51 1.51 -10.80 9.16
CA VAL A 51 0.61 -10.64 10.32
C VAL A 51 1.33 -11.02 11.61
N ASN A 52 2.00 -12.17 11.64
CA ASN A 52 2.74 -12.61 12.83
C ASN A 52 3.84 -11.61 13.23
N HIS A 53 4.55 -11.01 12.27
CA HIS A 53 5.52 -9.96 12.57
C HIS A 53 4.88 -8.72 13.19
N LEU A 54 3.72 -8.29 12.69
CA LEU A 54 2.98 -7.17 13.29
C LEU A 54 2.47 -7.54 14.68
N ASP A 55 1.92 -8.74 14.88
CA ASP A 55 1.46 -9.25 16.16
C ASP A 55 2.58 -9.32 17.21
N GLU A 56 3.75 -9.84 16.84
CA GLU A 56 4.94 -9.91 17.71
C GLU A 56 5.42 -8.52 18.15
N ASN A 57 5.19 -7.51 17.32
CA ASN A 57 5.46 -6.10 17.61
C ASN A 57 4.32 -5.39 18.36
N GLY A 58 3.24 -6.10 18.73
CA GLY A 58 2.08 -5.54 19.44
C GLY A 58 1.04 -4.85 18.56
N PHE A 59 1.10 -5.09 17.24
CA PHE A 59 0.21 -4.52 16.24
C PHE A 59 -0.81 -5.54 15.73
N HIS A 60 -1.88 -5.76 16.49
CA HIS A 60 -2.89 -6.80 16.23
C HIS A 60 -4.01 -6.48 15.21
N GLY A 61 -3.86 -5.41 14.44
CA GLY A 61 -4.85 -4.97 13.47
C GLY A 61 -5.93 -4.05 14.05
N PRO A 62 -7.01 -3.76 13.28
CA PRO A 62 -7.37 -4.40 12.01
C PRO A 62 -6.38 -4.07 10.89
N TYR A 63 -6.14 -5.03 9.99
CA TYR A 63 -5.11 -4.90 8.97
C TYR A 63 -5.67 -4.44 7.61
N ALA A 64 -4.89 -3.61 6.92
CA ALA A 64 -5.07 -3.32 5.49
C ALA A 64 -3.90 -3.91 4.69
N LEU A 65 -4.22 -4.50 3.53
CA LEU A 65 -3.22 -5.08 2.63
C LEU A 65 -3.28 -4.36 1.28
N ALA A 66 -2.22 -3.67 0.91
CA ALA A 66 -2.05 -3.09 -0.42
C ALA A 66 -1.09 -3.93 -1.25
N LEU A 67 -1.44 -4.19 -2.51
CA LEU A 67 -0.73 -5.12 -3.39
C LEU A 67 -0.47 -4.48 -4.75
N SER A 68 0.64 -4.87 -5.39
CA SER A 68 0.81 -4.64 -6.83
C SER A 68 -0.35 -5.26 -7.62
N PRO A 69 -0.77 -4.68 -8.77
CA PRO A 69 -1.87 -5.24 -9.55
C PRO A 69 -1.60 -6.69 -9.99
N SER A 70 -0.33 -7.02 -10.24
CA SER A 70 0.11 -8.37 -10.61
C SER A 70 -0.10 -9.41 -9.50
N TRP A 71 0.17 -9.04 -8.24
CA TRP A 71 -0.03 -9.92 -7.08
C TRP A 71 -1.50 -10.01 -6.72
N TYR A 72 -2.23 -8.89 -6.74
CA TYR A 72 -3.67 -8.88 -6.53
C TYR A 72 -4.39 -9.82 -7.51
N ASN A 73 -4.04 -9.76 -8.79
CA ASN A 73 -4.68 -10.60 -9.80
C ASN A 73 -4.40 -12.10 -9.60
N GLN A 74 -3.27 -12.47 -8.98
CA GLN A 74 -2.96 -13.88 -8.67
C GLN A 74 -3.86 -14.45 -7.57
N LEU A 75 -4.50 -13.61 -6.76
CA LEU A 75 -5.41 -14.04 -5.69
C LEU A 75 -6.80 -14.49 -6.19
N PHE A 76 -7.13 -14.28 -7.48
CA PHE A 76 -8.37 -14.77 -8.08
C PHE A 76 -8.27 -16.25 -8.45
N ARG A 77 -7.98 -17.07 -7.44
CA ARG A 77 -7.86 -18.52 -7.54
C ARG A 77 -8.58 -19.17 -6.38
N ARG A 78 -9.13 -20.35 -6.61
CA ARG A 78 -9.76 -21.18 -5.57
C ARG A 78 -8.69 -21.96 -4.82
N TYR A 79 -8.96 -22.28 -3.56
CA TYR A 79 -8.20 -23.32 -2.87
C TYR A 79 -8.59 -24.70 -3.40
N GLU A 80 -7.62 -25.61 -3.45
CA GLU A 80 -7.89 -26.98 -3.86
C GLU A 80 -8.94 -27.62 -2.94
N GLY A 81 -9.95 -28.26 -3.54
CA GLY A 81 -11.03 -28.92 -2.80
C GLY A 81 -12.06 -27.98 -2.16
N THR A 82 -12.04 -26.67 -2.43
CA THR A 82 -13.05 -25.73 -1.91
C THR A 82 -13.53 -24.75 -2.98
N ASP A 83 -14.70 -24.13 -2.78
CA ASP A 83 -15.20 -23.04 -3.62
C ASP A 83 -14.72 -21.64 -3.17
N MET A 84 -13.92 -21.56 -2.10
CA MET A 84 -13.45 -20.30 -1.54
C MET A 84 -12.29 -19.71 -2.35
N LEU A 85 -12.37 -18.42 -2.66
CA LEU A 85 -11.27 -17.69 -3.29
C LEU A 85 -10.22 -17.27 -2.26
N GLN A 86 -8.94 -17.26 -2.65
CA GLN A 86 -7.87 -16.73 -1.80
C GLN A 86 -8.10 -15.28 -1.41
N LEU A 87 -8.57 -14.47 -2.37
CA LEU A 87 -8.92 -13.08 -2.12
C LEU A 87 -9.98 -12.94 -1.01
N GLU A 88 -10.98 -13.84 -0.97
CA GLU A 88 -12.01 -13.82 0.08
C GLU A 88 -11.42 -14.19 1.45
N HIS A 89 -10.48 -15.13 1.48
CA HIS A 89 -9.80 -15.50 2.71
C HIS A 89 -8.94 -14.34 3.24
N LEU A 90 -8.16 -13.71 2.37
CA LEU A 90 -7.35 -12.56 2.72
C LEU A 90 -8.20 -11.35 3.15
N LYS A 91 -9.39 -11.14 2.58
CA LYS A 91 -10.33 -10.12 3.05
C LYS A 91 -10.88 -10.38 4.44
N ARG A 92 -10.93 -11.65 4.89
CA ARG A 92 -11.32 -11.98 6.27
C ARG A 92 -10.17 -11.77 7.25
N LEU A 93 -8.92 -11.94 6.79
CA LEU A 93 -7.71 -11.69 7.57
C LEU A 93 -7.36 -10.20 7.66
N CYS A 94 -7.58 -9.45 6.58
CA CYS A 94 -7.31 -8.02 6.48
C CYS A 94 -8.65 -7.28 6.50
N GLU A 95 -9.18 -7.01 7.69
CA GLU A 95 -10.55 -6.53 7.86
C GLU A 95 -10.79 -5.13 7.31
N VAL A 96 -9.74 -4.31 7.19
CA VAL A 96 -9.83 -3.00 6.52
C VAL A 96 -9.98 -3.19 5.01
N GLY A 97 -9.33 -4.21 4.47
CA GLY A 97 -9.49 -4.62 3.08
C GLY A 97 -8.18 -5.02 2.40
N VAL A 98 -8.35 -5.46 1.15
CA VAL A 98 -7.27 -5.81 0.23
C VAL A 98 -7.39 -4.90 -0.99
N PHE A 99 -6.34 -4.12 -1.26
CA PHE A 99 -6.35 -3.03 -2.23
C PHE A 99 -5.29 -3.23 -3.32
N LYS A 100 -5.56 -2.72 -4.52
CA LYS A 100 -4.55 -2.57 -5.58
C LYS A 100 -3.86 -1.23 -5.38
N ALA A 101 -2.54 -1.21 -5.54
CA ALA A 101 -1.72 -0.01 -5.49
C ALA A 101 -0.58 -0.12 -6.50
N GLU A 102 -0.11 1.00 -7.06
CA GLU A 102 1.06 1.02 -7.96
C GLU A 102 2.38 0.85 -7.20
N ILE A 103 2.52 -0.29 -6.51
CA ILE A 103 3.70 -0.67 -5.73
C ILE A 103 4.38 -1.93 -6.24
N GLU A 104 5.61 -2.17 -5.80
CA GLU A 104 6.30 -3.45 -5.97
C GLU A 104 5.97 -4.39 -4.80
N GLY A 105 5.53 -5.61 -5.11
CA GLY A 105 5.17 -6.59 -4.08
C GLY A 105 3.87 -6.21 -3.36
N ALA A 106 3.94 -6.07 -2.03
CA ALA A 106 2.81 -5.73 -1.18
C ALA A 106 3.26 -5.07 0.14
N VAL A 107 2.31 -4.43 0.84
CA VAL A 107 2.49 -3.92 2.20
C VAL A 107 1.25 -4.20 3.04
N LEU A 108 1.48 -4.75 4.23
CA LEU A 108 0.48 -4.94 5.27
C LEU A 108 0.67 -3.83 6.32
N VAL A 109 -0.42 -3.15 6.69
CA VAL A 109 -0.38 -2.06 7.66
C VAL A 109 -1.46 -2.22 8.73
N ASP A 110 -1.10 -1.93 9.98
CA ASP A 110 -2.04 -1.64 11.06
C ASP A 110 -2.35 -0.13 11.07
N ALA A 111 -3.54 0.24 11.55
CA ALA A 111 -4.00 1.64 11.59
C ALA A 111 -3.05 2.60 12.35
N ARG A 112 -2.18 2.08 13.22
CA ARG A 112 -1.17 2.85 13.96
C ARG A 112 0.07 3.23 13.14
N ALA A 113 0.23 2.72 11.93
CA ALA A 113 1.38 3.03 11.06
C ALA A 113 1.64 4.53 10.92
N GLY A 114 0.57 5.33 10.87
CA GLY A 114 0.67 6.78 10.92
C GLY A 114 -0.57 7.46 10.39
N ARG A 115 -0.39 8.67 9.87
CA ARG A 115 -1.49 9.49 9.34
C ARG A 115 -1.06 10.33 8.16
N ILE A 116 -2.00 10.59 7.26
CA ILE A 116 -1.82 11.56 6.18
C ILE A 116 -2.24 12.92 6.70
N ILE A 117 -1.36 13.90 6.56
CA ILE A 117 -1.62 15.29 6.90
C ILE A 117 -1.89 16.02 5.58
N ILE A 118 -3.07 16.60 5.45
CA ILE A 118 -3.49 17.38 4.28
C ILE A 118 -3.27 18.86 4.59
N GLY A 119 -2.40 19.52 3.84
CA GLY A 119 -2.21 20.97 3.88
C GLY A 119 -3.21 21.68 2.97
N GLN A 120 -3.37 21.18 1.75
CA GLN A 120 -4.37 21.63 0.80
C GLN A 120 -4.96 20.40 0.10
N ASP A 121 -6.28 20.26 0.15
CA ASP A 121 -6.99 19.25 -0.61
C ASP A 121 -6.89 19.53 -2.13
N LEU A 122 -7.35 18.58 -2.96
CA LEU A 122 -7.32 18.71 -4.41
C LEU A 122 -8.12 19.93 -4.87
N MET A 123 -7.42 20.90 -5.45
CA MET A 123 -8.01 22.12 -6.00
C MET A 123 -7.56 22.34 -7.45
N THR A 124 -8.41 23.03 -8.21
CA THR A 124 -8.07 23.53 -9.54
C THR A 124 -7.84 25.03 -9.52
N GLY A 125 -6.88 25.49 -10.33
CA GLY A 125 -6.55 26.89 -10.46
C GLY A 125 -6.38 27.30 -11.92
N TYR A 126 -6.47 28.60 -12.18
CA TYR A 126 -6.21 29.19 -13.48
C TYR A 126 -4.76 29.70 -13.53
N SER A 127 -4.07 29.42 -14.64
CA SER A 127 -2.70 29.86 -14.88
C SER A 127 -2.66 31.05 -15.84
N SER A 128 -3.10 30.85 -17.09
CA SER A 128 -2.96 31.85 -18.17
C SER A 128 -3.88 31.52 -19.36
N ASN A 129 -3.85 32.37 -20.38
CA ASN A 129 -4.42 32.07 -21.69
C ASN A 129 -3.51 32.57 -22.81
N ASP A 130 -3.64 31.98 -24.00
CA ASP A 130 -2.91 32.38 -25.22
C ASP A 130 -3.83 33.04 -26.27
N GLY A 131 -5.03 33.47 -25.85
CA GLY A 131 -6.07 34.06 -26.70
C GLY A 131 -7.07 33.05 -27.27
N ILE A 132 -6.78 31.75 -27.27
CA ILE A 132 -7.70 30.69 -27.75
C ILE A 132 -7.85 29.57 -26.71
N HIS A 133 -6.79 29.26 -25.97
CA HIS A 133 -6.74 28.22 -24.96
C HIS A 133 -6.59 28.82 -23.56
N HIS A 134 -7.28 28.22 -22.60
CA HIS A 134 -7.11 28.52 -21.18
C HIS A 134 -6.25 27.44 -20.53
N GLN A 135 -5.20 27.86 -19.83
CA GLN A 135 -4.36 26.98 -19.04
C GLN A 135 -4.85 26.96 -17.59
N MET A 136 -5.13 25.76 -17.12
CA MET A 136 -5.54 25.47 -15.75
C MET A 136 -4.58 24.44 -15.14
N PHE A 137 -4.52 24.38 -13.82
CA PHE A 137 -3.74 23.38 -13.10
C PHE A 137 -4.59 22.72 -12.02
N ALA A 138 -4.16 21.53 -11.59
CA ALA A 138 -4.66 20.87 -10.40
C ALA A 138 -3.50 20.78 -9.40
N SER A 139 -3.79 21.01 -8.12
CA SER A 139 -2.78 21.04 -7.05
C SER A 139 -3.34 20.45 -5.76
N GLU A 140 -2.45 19.86 -4.99
CA GLU A 140 -2.71 19.26 -3.68
C GLU A 140 -1.43 19.38 -2.85
N SER A 141 -1.55 19.40 -1.53
CA SER A 141 -0.43 19.30 -0.60
C SER A 141 -0.77 18.35 0.52
N LEU A 142 -0.01 17.26 0.63
CA LEU A 142 -0.12 16.27 1.69
C LEU A 142 1.24 15.69 2.06
N VAL A 143 1.30 15.04 3.22
CA VAL A 143 2.45 14.25 3.66
C VAL A 143 1.98 13.04 4.45
N LEU A 144 2.58 11.87 4.20
CA LEU A 144 2.47 10.74 5.11
C LEU A 144 3.43 10.95 6.28
N ARG A 145 2.88 11.05 7.49
CA ARG A 145 3.67 11.00 8.71
C ARG A 145 3.60 9.59 9.28
N VAL A 146 4.67 8.83 9.07
CA VAL A 146 4.87 7.53 9.74
C VAL A 146 5.13 7.77 11.22
N GLU A 147 4.36 7.13 12.09
CA GLU A 147 4.45 7.28 13.55
C GLU A 147 5.00 6.02 14.21
N GLU A 148 4.50 4.86 13.79
CA GLU A 148 4.93 3.55 14.28
C GLU A 148 5.40 2.71 13.09
N PRO A 149 6.68 2.78 12.70
CA PRO A 149 7.20 1.97 11.59
C PRO A 149 7.02 0.46 11.82
N GLY A 150 7.06 0.00 13.07
CA GLY A 150 6.84 -1.41 13.43
C GLY A 150 5.43 -1.93 13.11
N ALA A 151 4.47 -1.03 12.83
CA ALA A 151 3.12 -1.34 12.39
C ALA A 151 3.00 -1.56 10.87
N ILE A 152 4.13 -1.55 10.16
CA ILE A 152 4.24 -1.72 8.71
C ILE A 152 5.06 -2.97 8.42
N CYS A 153 4.54 -3.85 7.56
CA CYS A 153 5.28 -5.00 7.07
C CYS A 153 5.24 -5.06 5.54
N THR A 154 6.39 -4.90 4.88
CA THR A 154 6.49 -5.03 3.43
C THR A 154 6.76 -6.46 3.01
N LEU A 155 6.12 -6.89 1.93
CA LEU A 155 6.26 -8.20 1.32
C LEU A 155 6.93 -8.03 -0.05
N GLN A 156 8.16 -8.53 -0.18
CA GLN A 156 8.98 -8.34 -1.38
C GLN A 156 9.28 -9.67 -2.05
N LYS A 157 9.31 -9.70 -3.39
CA LYS A 157 9.69 -10.92 -4.11
C LYS A 157 11.15 -11.28 -3.79
N LYS A 158 11.43 -12.57 -3.61
CA LYS A 158 12.82 -13.05 -3.59
C LYS A 158 13.48 -12.70 -4.93
N GLY A 159 14.55 -11.90 -4.87
CA GLY A 159 15.40 -11.59 -6.02
C GLY A 159 16.04 -12.83 -6.64
#